data_AF-A0A0E3SHC3-F1
#
_entry.id   AF-A0A0E3SHC3-F1
#
_cell.length_a   1.000
_cell.length_b   1.000
_cell.length_c   1.000
_cell.angle_alpha   90.00
_cell.angle_beta   90.00
_cell.angle_gamma   90.00
#
_symmetry.space_group_name_H-M   'P 1'
#
loop_
_entity.id
_entity.type
_entity.pdbx_description
1 polymer ?
#
loop_
_entity_poly.entity_id
_entity_poly.type
_entity_poly.pdbx_seq_one_letter_code
_entity_poly.pdbx_strand_id
1 'polypeptide(L)'
;MSENSVLFNWFWYFVDVAKNAFLFENSSFQACIGKRRSGKSVFCLAAASAVDPDFSEEKICFGIDELKKTLNEETEAAVVWEEAGASAYSRDFMDERNKIISKTLQVYGYRKIALFGNFQHLKFLDGDIRLQLDCFHKLKAVNVIDQNRKPFTQTYAMPYAIVTDYIQEPLIAPYKVEKDGTYQQIGQIPLPQMDELFELTGVSKSLYKNYLKKKDEYFREIGEEEKEPEEEIFSKRELKTLTRVNQAYLNLVSKLVSDEGITKRKVAELSDIPVSTLNVWLSKAEEAPSLIGRVFDEETTTTNVF
;
A
#
# COMPACT_ATOMS: atom_id res chain seq x y z
N MET A 1 -29.28 -22.80 22.10
CA MET A 1 -28.51 -21.81 21.32
C MET A 1 -29.51 -20.94 20.58
N SER A 2 -29.54 -19.63 20.83
CA SER A 2 -30.42 -18.70 20.11
C SER A 2 -30.00 -18.61 18.65
N GLU A 3 -30.92 -18.31 17.74
CA GLU A 3 -30.66 -18.13 16.30
C GLU A 3 -29.52 -17.13 16.03
N ASN A 4 -29.40 -16.10 16.88
CA ASN A 4 -28.28 -15.15 16.87
C ASN A 4 -26.92 -15.78 17.16
N SER A 5 -26.84 -16.79 18.04
CA SER A 5 -25.57 -17.50 18.30
C SER A 5 -25.11 -18.32 17.09
N VAL A 6 -26.06 -18.86 16.31
CA VAL A 6 -25.75 -19.59 15.06
C VAL A 6 -25.37 -18.62 13.95
N LEU A 7 -25.99 -17.44 13.88
CA LEU A 7 -25.65 -16.44 12.87
C LEU A 7 -24.28 -15.77 13.13
N PHE A 8 -23.96 -15.43 14.38
CA PHE A 8 -22.63 -14.93 14.72
C PHE A 8 -21.54 -16.00 14.56
N ASN A 9 -21.90 -17.30 14.62
CA ASN A 9 -20.97 -18.38 14.31
C ASN A 9 -20.32 -18.23 12.91
N TRP A 10 -21.01 -17.60 11.96
CA TRP A 10 -20.43 -17.35 10.64
C TRP A 10 -19.27 -16.35 10.65
N PHE A 11 -19.15 -15.46 11.65
CA PHE A 11 -17.93 -14.67 11.82
C PHE A 11 -16.73 -15.58 12.08
N TRP A 12 -16.89 -16.53 13.01
CA TRP A 12 -15.84 -17.50 13.35
C TRP A 12 -15.49 -18.42 12.19
N TYR A 13 -16.46 -18.78 11.34
CA TYR A 13 -16.17 -19.50 10.10
C TYR A 13 -15.11 -18.79 9.24
N PHE A 14 -15.19 -17.47 9.07
CA PHE A 14 -14.20 -16.72 8.27
C PHE A 14 -12.85 -16.57 8.99
N VAL A 15 -12.85 -16.49 10.32
CA VAL A 15 -11.62 -16.57 11.13
C VAL A 15 -10.95 -17.93 10.94
N ASP A 16 -11.73 -19.02 10.98
CA ASP A 16 -11.24 -20.38 10.80
C ASP A 16 -10.73 -20.62 9.38
N VAL A 17 -11.39 -20.05 8.35
CA VAL A 17 -10.88 -20.07 6.97
C VAL A 17 -9.47 -19.46 6.90
N ALA A 18 -9.26 -18.30 7.55
CA ALA A 18 -7.94 -17.67 7.58
C ALA A 18 -6.90 -18.51 8.35
N LYS A 19 -7.25 -19.03 9.53
CA LYS A 19 -6.36 -19.92 10.32
C LYS A 19 -6.01 -21.19 9.56
N ASN A 20 -7.00 -21.81 8.92
CA ASN A 20 -6.80 -23.04 8.18
C ASN A 20 -5.90 -22.84 6.97
N ALA A 21 -5.89 -21.66 6.35
CA ALA A 21 -4.94 -21.36 5.28
C ALA A 21 -3.48 -21.63 5.70
N PHE A 22 -3.12 -21.30 6.95
CA PHE A 22 -1.77 -21.52 7.47
C PHE A 22 -1.41 -23.01 7.53
N LEU A 23 -2.38 -23.87 7.85
CA LEU A 23 -2.20 -25.33 7.90
C LEU A 23 -1.91 -25.93 6.51
N PHE A 24 -2.32 -25.24 5.45
CA PHE A 24 -2.09 -25.63 4.06
C PHE A 24 -0.95 -24.85 3.40
N GLU A 25 -0.04 -24.28 4.21
CA GLU A 25 1.11 -23.47 3.73
C GLU A 25 0.69 -22.31 2.82
N ASN A 26 -0.49 -21.75 3.10
CA ASN A 26 -1.10 -20.71 2.28
C ASN A 26 -1.44 -19.47 3.10
N SER A 27 -1.66 -18.37 2.39
CA SER A 27 -2.15 -17.12 2.93
C SER A 27 -3.63 -16.94 2.61
N SER A 28 -4.30 -16.05 3.33
CA SER A 28 -5.68 -15.66 3.04
C SER A 28 -5.79 -14.15 2.93
N PHE A 29 -6.60 -13.64 2.01
CA PHE A 29 -6.92 -12.23 1.89
C PHE A 29 -8.43 -12.01 1.91
N GLN A 30 -8.89 -11.38 2.98
CA GLN A 30 -10.29 -11.00 3.16
C GLN A 30 -10.42 -9.48 3.20
N ALA A 31 -11.45 -8.93 2.55
CA ALA A 31 -11.70 -7.49 2.55
C ALA A 31 -13.01 -7.12 3.25
N CYS A 32 -13.08 -5.90 3.78
CA CYS A 32 -14.30 -5.26 4.25
C CYS A 32 -14.61 -4.03 3.41
N ILE A 33 -15.83 -3.92 2.89
CA ILE A 33 -16.32 -2.76 2.15
C ILE A 33 -17.55 -2.15 2.79
N GLY A 34 -17.82 -0.87 2.55
CA GLY A 34 -18.97 -0.18 3.13
C GLY A 34 -18.73 1.29 3.42
N LYS A 35 -19.81 2.00 3.74
CA LYS A 35 -19.79 3.43 4.06
C LYS A 35 -18.86 3.74 5.24
N ARG A 36 -18.47 5.01 5.41
CA ARG A 36 -17.81 5.48 6.63
C ARG A 36 -18.67 5.13 7.86
N ARG A 37 -18.01 4.79 8.98
CA ARG A 37 -18.66 4.39 10.24
C ARG A 37 -19.53 3.13 10.14
N SER A 38 -19.30 2.25 9.17
CA SER A 38 -20.01 0.96 9.05
C SER A 38 -19.40 -0.20 9.85
N GLY A 39 -18.35 0.05 10.66
CA GLY A 39 -17.68 -0.99 11.46
C GLY A 39 -16.56 -1.77 10.77
N LYS A 40 -16.05 -1.31 9.60
CA LYS A 40 -15.02 -2.06 8.84
C LYS A 40 -13.72 -2.27 9.61
N SER A 41 -13.16 -1.20 10.16
CA SER A 41 -11.92 -1.27 10.93
C SER A 41 -12.10 -2.16 12.16
N VAL A 42 -13.25 -2.02 12.85
CA VAL A 42 -13.61 -2.87 14.00
C VAL A 42 -13.65 -4.36 13.61
N PHE A 43 -14.28 -4.69 12.48
CA PHE A 43 -14.32 -6.07 11.99
C PHE A 43 -12.91 -6.59 11.66
N CYS A 44 -12.08 -5.81 10.98
CA CYS A 44 -10.73 -6.24 10.59
C CYS A 44 -9.84 -6.45 11.82
N LEU A 45 -9.86 -5.54 12.79
CA LEU A 45 -9.11 -5.67 14.05
C LEU A 45 -9.55 -6.91 14.84
N ALA A 46 -10.86 -7.13 14.92
CA ALA A 46 -11.43 -8.29 15.60
C ALA A 46 -11.04 -9.60 14.90
N ALA A 47 -11.15 -9.67 13.57
CA ALA A 47 -10.76 -10.85 12.80
C ALA A 47 -9.25 -11.12 12.92
N ALA A 48 -8.41 -10.09 12.81
CA ALA A 48 -6.97 -10.23 12.93
C ALA A 48 -6.54 -10.74 14.31
N SER A 49 -7.05 -10.14 15.39
CA SER A 49 -6.74 -10.58 16.76
C SER A 49 -7.28 -11.98 17.07
N ALA A 50 -8.40 -12.36 16.44
CA ALA A 50 -8.95 -13.70 16.56
C ALA A 50 -8.10 -14.76 15.82
N VAL A 51 -7.46 -14.39 14.71
CA VAL A 51 -6.55 -15.27 13.94
C VAL A 51 -5.20 -15.40 14.62
N ASP A 52 -4.59 -14.28 14.99
CA ASP A 52 -3.24 -14.16 15.52
C ASP A 52 -3.29 -13.61 16.96
N PRO A 53 -3.09 -14.45 18.00
CA PRO A 53 -3.08 -14.01 19.39
C PRO A 53 -1.99 -12.99 19.73
N ASP A 54 -0.90 -12.95 18.96
CA ASP A 54 0.22 -12.01 19.09
C ASP A 54 0.06 -10.82 18.13
N PHE A 55 -1.17 -10.54 17.69
CA PHE A 55 -1.47 -9.41 16.84
C PHE A 55 -1.25 -8.08 17.57
N SER A 56 -0.49 -7.18 16.95
CA SER A 56 -0.10 -5.89 17.50
C SER A 56 -0.38 -4.74 16.52
N GLU A 57 -0.27 -3.50 17.00
CA GLU A 57 -0.44 -2.30 16.17
C GLU A 57 0.60 -2.16 15.05
N GLU A 58 1.75 -2.84 15.17
CA GLU A 58 2.80 -2.83 14.15
C GLU A 58 2.33 -3.54 12.88
N LYS A 59 1.45 -4.55 13.02
CA LYS A 59 0.84 -5.32 11.93
C LYS A 59 -0.37 -4.60 11.30
N ILE A 60 -0.65 -3.35 11.66
CA ILE A 60 -1.70 -2.51 11.06
C ILE A 60 -1.05 -1.53 10.08
N CYS A 61 -1.29 -1.73 8.79
CA CYS A 61 -0.72 -0.95 7.70
C CYS A 61 -1.74 0.05 7.15
N PHE A 62 -1.43 1.33 7.17
CA PHE A 62 -2.24 2.39 6.55
C PHE A 62 -1.76 2.71 5.12
N GLY A 63 -0.46 2.52 4.88
CA GLY A 63 0.19 2.75 3.60
C GLY A 63 0.56 1.47 2.85
N ILE A 64 0.87 1.64 1.57
CA ILE A 64 1.34 0.55 0.68
C ILE A 64 2.74 0.09 1.08
N ASP A 65 3.62 1.02 1.45
CA ASP A 65 4.99 0.71 1.86
C ASP A 65 5.03 -0.03 3.19
N GLU A 66 4.20 0.37 4.15
CA GLU A 66 4.02 -0.37 5.41
C GLU A 66 3.52 -1.80 5.15
N LEU A 67 2.53 -1.95 4.26
CA LEU A 67 2.00 -3.26 3.89
C LEU A 67 3.10 -4.12 3.26
N LYS A 68 3.82 -3.58 2.27
CA LYS A 68 4.91 -4.30 1.60
C LYS A 68 5.99 -4.73 2.59
N LYS A 69 6.38 -3.85 3.51
CA LYS A 69 7.37 -4.16 4.54
C LYS A 69 6.89 -5.31 5.42
N THR A 70 5.68 -5.17 5.97
CA THR A 70 5.07 -6.17 6.86
C THR A 70 4.92 -7.52 6.17
N LEU A 71 4.45 -7.57 4.91
CA LEU A 71 4.31 -8.81 4.15
C LEU A 71 5.65 -9.51 3.85
N ASN A 72 6.78 -8.79 3.90
CA ASN A 72 8.11 -9.36 3.66
C ASN A 72 8.80 -9.85 4.95
N GLU A 73 8.48 -9.22 6.09
CA GLU A 73 9.10 -9.49 7.39
C GLU A 73 8.33 -10.55 8.17
N GLU A 74 7.00 -10.50 8.13
CA GLU A 74 6.13 -11.38 8.91
C GLU A 74 5.93 -12.75 8.25
N THR A 75 5.63 -13.76 9.07
CA THR A 75 5.26 -15.11 8.63
C THR A 75 4.37 -15.74 9.70
N GLU A 76 3.32 -16.48 9.30
CA GLU A 76 2.31 -17.02 10.24
C GLU A 76 1.63 -15.93 11.10
N ALA A 77 1.28 -14.81 10.48
CA ALA A 77 0.76 -13.63 11.17
C ALA A 77 -0.52 -13.08 10.54
N ALA A 78 -1.32 -12.36 11.32
CA ALA A 78 -2.42 -11.55 10.78
C ALA A 78 -1.96 -10.12 10.50
N VAL A 79 -2.38 -9.55 9.38
CA VAL A 79 -2.04 -8.18 8.96
C VAL A 79 -3.32 -7.44 8.61
N VAL A 80 -3.47 -6.20 9.08
CA VAL A 80 -4.61 -5.34 8.72
C VAL A 80 -4.15 -4.28 7.74
N TRP A 81 -4.81 -4.16 6.59
CA TRP A 81 -4.60 -3.08 5.63
C TRP A 81 -5.75 -2.07 5.70
N GLU A 82 -5.54 -0.98 6.43
CA GLU A 82 -6.54 0.04 6.77
C GLU A 82 -6.62 1.13 5.70
N GLU A 83 -7.83 1.39 5.21
CA GLU A 83 -8.19 2.61 4.47
C GLU A 83 -7.27 2.98 3.28
N ALA A 84 -6.85 1.99 2.48
CA ALA A 84 -5.96 2.13 1.31
C ALA A 84 -6.44 3.10 0.19
N GLY A 85 -7.61 3.73 0.35
CA GLY A 85 -8.14 4.72 -0.57
C GLY A 85 -7.79 6.17 -0.23
N ALA A 86 -7.21 6.45 0.94
CA ALA A 86 -6.87 7.83 1.34
C ALA A 86 -5.55 8.33 0.74
N SER A 87 -4.53 7.48 0.63
CA SER A 87 -3.21 7.80 0.06
C SER A 87 -3.07 7.54 -1.45
N ALA A 88 -4.10 6.95 -2.08
CA ALA A 88 -4.02 6.53 -3.48
C ALA A 88 -4.37 7.65 -4.48
N TYR A 89 -4.68 8.89 -4.09
CA TYR A 89 -5.40 9.82 -4.97
C TYR A 89 -4.60 10.51 -6.10
N SER A 90 -3.27 10.33 -6.21
CA SER A 90 -2.51 10.77 -7.40
C SER A 90 -2.50 9.66 -8.46
N ARG A 91 -3.27 9.86 -9.54
CA ARG A 91 -3.51 8.86 -10.61
C ARG A 91 -2.23 8.30 -11.25
N ASP A 92 -1.14 9.07 -11.28
CA ASP A 92 0.11 8.65 -11.90
C ASP A 92 0.99 7.79 -10.95
N PHE A 93 0.92 8.01 -9.64
CA PHE A 93 1.59 7.17 -8.64
C PHE A 93 0.81 5.88 -8.31
N MET A 94 -0.48 5.84 -8.64
CA MET A 94 -1.31 4.63 -8.49
C MET A 94 -0.71 3.46 -9.27
N ASP A 95 -0.22 3.66 -10.50
CA ASP A 95 0.18 2.57 -11.38
C ASP A 95 1.43 1.82 -10.89
N GLU A 96 2.44 2.52 -10.39
CA GLU A 96 3.65 1.86 -9.86
C GLU A 96 3.39 1.18 -8.51
N ARG A 97 2.70 1.86 -7.59
CA ARG A 97 2.36 1.28 -6.29
C ARG A 97 1.42 0.08 -6.45
N ASN A 98 0.45 0.13 -7.37
CA ASN A 98 -0.43 -1.01 -7.68
C ASN A 98 0.33 -2.20 -8.26
N LYS A 99 1.30 -1.98 -9.15
CA LYS A 99 2.16 -3.06 -9.68
C LYS A 99 2.94 -3.76 -8.57
N ILE A 100 3.49 -2.98 -7.63
CA ILE A 100 4.25 -3.52 -6.50
C ILE A 100 3.34 -4.35 -5.59
N ILE A 101 2.15 -3.86 -5.24
CA ILE A 101 1.19 -4.62 -4.43
C ILE A 101 0.75 -5.89 -5.16
N SER A 102 0.36 -5.78 -6.44
CA SER A 102 -0.10 -6.93 -7.22
C SER A 102 0.96 -8.04 -7.23
N LYS A 103 2.23 -7.69 -7.49
CA LYS A 103 3.35 -8.64 -7.41
C LYS A 103 3.54 -9.21 -6.01
N THR A 104 3.43 -8.39 -4.97
CA THR A 104 3.60 -8.83 -3.57
C THR A 104 2.49 -9.80 -3.18
N LEU A 105 1.24 -9.48 -3.48
CA LEU A 105 0.06 -10.32 -3.20
C LEU A 105 -0.03 -11.56 -4.10
N GLN A 106 0.68 -11.61 -5.23
CA GLN A 106 0.78 -12.84 -6.01
C GLN A 106 1.71 -13.87 -5.37
N VAL A 107 2.71 -13.43 -4.58
CA VAL A 107 3.74 -14.31 -4.03
C VAL A 107 3.65 -14.47 -2.51
N TYR A 108 2.81 -13.72 -1.80
CA TYR A 108 2.73 -13.79 -0.32
C TYR A 108 2.17 -15.11 0.24
N GLY A 109 1.71 -16.07 -0.60
CA GLY A 109 1.14 -17.34 -0.16
C GLY A 109 2.06 -18.14 0.79
N TYR A 110 3.36 -18.24 0.47
CA TYR A 110 4.32 -19.00 1.27
C TYR A 110 4.60 -18.39 2.65
N ARG A 111 4.18 -17.14 2.88
CA ARG A 111 4.35 -16.44 4.16
C ARG A 111 3.28 -16.80 5.18
N LYS A 112 2.21 -17.50 4.78
CA LYS A 112 1.11 -17.87 5.69
C LYS A 112 0.58 -16.64 6.43
N ILE A 113 0.12 -15.64 5.68
CA ILE A 113 -0.39 -14.37 6.20
C ILE A 113 -1.91 -14.32 6.07
N ALA A 114 -2.59 -13.93 7.15
CA ALA A 114 -4.00 -13.60 7.12
C ALA A 114 -4.18 -12.08 6.94
N LEU A 115 -4.36 -11.65 5.69
CA LEU A 115 -4.52 -10.25 5.34
C LEU A 115 -5.99 -9.82 5.43
N PHE A 116 -6.27 -8.80 6.23
CA PHE A 116 -7.59 -8.19 6.38
C PHE A 116 -7.57 -6.74 5.88
N GLY A 117 -8.08 -6.50 4.68
CA GLY A 117 -8.15 -5.16 4.09
C GLY A 117 -9.48 -4.47 4.37
N ASN A 118 -9.51 -3.14 4.44
CA ASN A 118 -10.78 -2.42 4.35
C ASN A 118 -10.77 -1.18 3.46
N PHE A 119 -11.87 -1.04 2.72
CA PHE A 119 -12.03 -0.04 1.65
C PHE A 119 -13.44 0.55 1.69
N GLN A 120 -13.65 1.73 1.11
CA GLN A 120 -15.03 2.24 0.98
C GLN A 120 -15.80 1.51 -0.12
N HIS A 121 -15.10 1.14 -1.20
CA HIS A 121 -15.67 0.46 -2.36
C HIS A 121 -14.65 -0.51 -2.96
N LEU A 122 -15.13 -1.65 -3.49
CA LEU A 122 -14.27 -2.68 -4.11
C LEU A 122 -13.49 -2.16 -5.35
N LYS A 123 -14.01 -1.11 -5.99
CA LYS A 123 -13.36 -0.42 -7.13
C LYS A 123 -12.04 0.27 -6.76
N PHE A 124 -11.76 0.44 -5.48
CA PHE A 124 -10.47 0.99 -5.03
C PHE A 124 -9.34 -0.04 -5.10
N LEU A 125 -9.70 -1.32 -5.23
CA LEU A 125 -8.75 -2.36 -5.57
C LEU A 125 -8.69 -2.50 -7.09
N ASP A 126 -7.48 -2.60 -7.62
CA ASP A 126 -7.27 -2.96 -9.02
C ASP A 126 -7.83 -4.38 -9.33
N GLY A 127 -8.11 -4.65 -10.61
CA GLY A 127 -8.59 -5.95 -11.08
C GLY A 127 -7.76 -7.13 -10.58
N ASP A 128 -6.44 -7.02 -10.65
CA ASP A 128 -5.54 -8.11 -10.26
C ASP A 128 -5.58 -8.35 -8.75
N ILE A 129 -5.64 -7.28 -7.96
CA ILE A 129 -5.73 -7.36 -6.50
C ILE A 129 -7.08 -7.94 -6.08
N ARG A 130 -8.17 -7.58 -6.79
CA ARG A 130 -9.49 -8.18 -6.52
C ARG A 130 -9.46 -9.69 -6.72
N LEU A 131 -8.74 -10.20 -7.73
CA LEU A 131 -8.63 -11.65 -7.95
C LEU A 131 -7.88 -12.38 -6.82
N GLN A 132 -7.12 -11.68 -5.98
CA GLN A 132 -6.44 -12.27 -4.82
C GLN A 132 -7.33 -12.39 -3.58
N LEU A 133 -8.55 -11.82 -3.59
CA LEU A 133 -9.45 -11.90 -2.44
C LEU A 133 -10.13 -13.27 -2.38
N ASP A 134 -10.01 -13.95 -1.25
CA ASP A 134 -10.80 -15.16 -0.95
C ASP A 134 -12.28 -14.82 -0.75
N CYS A 135 -12.53 -13.71 -0.05
CA CYS A 135 -13.87 -13.17 0.14
C CYS A 135 -13.84 -11.69 0.49
N PHE A 136 -15.00 -11.05 0.42
CA PHE A 136 -15.18 -9.74 1.02
C PHE A 136 -16.51 -9.60 1.74
N HIS A 137 -16.51 -8.80 2.79
CA HIS A 137 -17.65 -8.50 3.64
C HIS A 137 -18.17 -7.12 3.31
N LYS A 138 -19.41 -7.02 2.83
CA LYS A 138 -20.10 -5.74 2.73
C LYS A 138 -20.73 -5.42 4.08
N LEU A 139 -20.16 -4.44 4.78
CA LEU A 139 -20.64 -4.02 6.08
C LEU A 139 -21.71 -2.92 5.96
N LYS A 140 -22.74 -3.05 6.78
CA LYS A 140 -23.82 -2.08 6.93
C LYS A 140 -24.07 -1.81 8.40
N ALA A 141 -24.12 -0.53 8.76
CA ALA A 141 -24.57 -0.07 10.07
C ALA A 141 -25.98 0.51 9.97
N VAL A 142 -26.81 0.22 10.97
CA VAL A 142 -28.17 0.76 11.11
C VAL A 142 -28.32 1.28 12.53
N ASN A 143 -28.83 2.50 12.68
CA ASN A 143 -29.13 3.05 13.99
C ASN A 143 -30.47 2.49 14.46
N VAL A 144 -30.48 1.90 15.65
CA VAL A 144 -31.64 1.25 16.26
C VAL A 144 -31.87 1.88 17.62
N ILE A 145 -33.12 1.95 18.03
CA ILE A 145 -33.51 2.35 19.38
C ILE A 145 -33.99 1.08 20.08
N ASP A 146 -33.38 0.74 21.21
CA ASP A 146 -33.78 -0.44 21.98
C ASP A 146 -35.14 -0.24 22.69
N GLN A 147 -35.60 -1.29 23.38
CA GLN A 147 -36.87 -1.26 24.13
C GLN A 147 -36.85 -0.21 25.27
N ASN A 148 -35.67 0.17 25.75
CA ASN A 148 -35.46 1.16 26.80
C ASN A 148 -35.23 2.58 26.25
N ARG A 149 -35.48 2.80 24.95
CA ARG A 149 -35.21 4.07 24.25
C ARG A 149 -33.74 4.49 24.20
N LYS A 150 -32.81 3.57 24.42
CA LYS A 150 -31.38 3.81 24.26
C LYS A 150 -30.98 3.63 22.79
N PRO A 151 -30.36 4.64 22.17
CA PRO A 151 -29.85 4.50 20.80
C PRO A 151 -28.60 3.61 20.79
N PHE A 152 -28.52 2.72 19.81
CA PHE A 152 -27.32 1.94 19.52
C PHE A 152 -27.18 1.72 18.01
N THR A 153 -25.98 1.33 17.57
CA THR A 153 -25.72 1.03 16.17
C THR A 153 -25.60 -0.48 16.00
N GLN A 154 -26.51 -1.07 15.23
CA GLN A 154 -26.43 -2.47 14.85
C GLN A 154 -25.62 -2.59 13.56
N THR A 155 -24.58 -3.42 13.59
CA THR A 155 -23.74 -3.68 12.41
C THR A 155 -24.01 -5.08 11.88
N TYR A 156 -23.98 -5.21 10.54
CA TYR A 156 -24.12 -6.46 9.83
C TYR A 156 -22.99 -6.61 8.81
N ALA A 157 -22.45 -7.82 8.67
CA ALA A 157 -21.54 -8.21 7.61
C ALA A 157 -22.26 -9.12 6.60
N MET A 158 -22.10 -8.84 5.31
CA MET A 158 -22.62 -9.69 4.24
C MET A 158 -21.46 -10.23 3.42
N PRO A 159 -21.14 -11.53 3.52
CA PRO A 159 -20.02 -12.11 2.79
C PRO A 159 -20.36 -12.36 1.32
N TYR A 160 -19.39 -12.07 0.46
CA TYR A 160 -19.39 -12.32 -0.97
C TYR A 160 -18.10 -13.03 -1.37
N ALA A 161 -18.19 -13.85 -2.40
CA ALA A 161 -17.05 -14.51 -3.03
C ALA A 161 -16.80 -13.90 -4.42
N ILE A 162 -15.53 -13.95 -4.84
CA ILE A 162 -15.13 -13.66 -6.21
C ILE A 162 -14.96 -15.01 -6.91
N VAL A 163 -15.95 -15.34 -7.75
CA VAL A 163 -16.02 -16.62 -8.46
C VAL A 163 -15.34 -16.46 -9.80
N THR A 164 -14.29 -17.23 -10.04
CA THR A 164 -13.54 -17.22 -11.30
C THR A 164 -13.32 -18.65 -11.78
N ASP A 165 -13.38 -18.84 -13.10
CA ASP A 165 -12.94 -20.04 -13.81
C ASP A 165 -11.54 -19.85 -14.43
N TYR A 166 -10.87 -18.74 -14.09
CA TYR A 166 -9.59 -18.29 -14.64
C TYR A 166 -9.58 -18.00 -16.15
N ILE A 167 -10.74 -17.96 -16.80
CA ILE A 167 -10.89 -17.73 -18.25
C ILE A 167 -11.77 -16.50 -18.49
N GLN A 168 -12.91 -16.42 -17.81
CA GLN A 168 -13.89 -15.35 -17.92
C GLN A 168 -13.69 -14.28 -16.86
N GLU A 169 -14.37 -13.15 -17.05
CA GLU A 169 -14.41 -12.10 -16.03
C GLU A 169 -14.98 -12.65 -14.73
N PRO A 170 -14.33 -12.37 -13.58
CA PRO A 170 -14.75 -12.88 -12.29
C PRO A 170 -16.13 -12.33 -11.91
N LEU A 171 -16.98 -13.21 -11.38
CA LEU A 171 -18.32 -12.89 -10.92
C LEU A 171 -18.33 -12.67 -9.41
N ILE A 172 -19.00 -11.61 -8.97
CA ILE A 172 -19.28 -11.39 -7.55
C ILE A 172 -20.58 -12.10 -7.20
N ALA A 173 -20.51 -13.09 -6.31
CA ALA A 173 -21.67 -13.84 -5.85
C ALA A 173 -21.77 -13.83 -4.31
N PRO A 174 -22.97 -13.94 -3.73
CA PRO A 174 -23.10 -14.16 -2.29
C PRO A 174 -22.33 -15.41 -1.86
N TYR A 175 -21.66 -15.34 -0.70
CA TYR A 175 -20.88 -16.46 -0.21
C TYR A 175 -21.81 -17.63 0.16
N LYS A 176 -21.45 -18.83 -0.32
CA LYS A 176 -22.18 -20.07 -0.07
C LYS A 176 -21.29 -21.07 0.63
N VAL A 177 -21.90 -21.87 1.49
CA VAL A 177 -21.25 -22.94 2.24
C VAL A 177 -22.01 -24.23 2.03
N GLU A 178 -21.29 -25.33 1.95
CA GLU A 178 -21.91 -26.65 1.86
C GLU A 178 -22.44 -27.06 3.24
N LYS A 179 -23.74 -27.35 3.30
CA LYS A 179 -24.42 -27.88 4.48
C LYS A 179 -25.34 -29.02 4.05
N ASP A 180 -25.10 -30.19 4.61
CA ASP A 180 -25.87 -31.41 4.33
C ASP A 180 -25.95 -31.73 2.82
N GLY A 181 -24.85 -31.55 2.08
CA GLY A 181 -24.77 -31.78 0.63
C GLY A 181 -25.42 -30.70 -0.24
N THR A 182 -25.84 -29.58 0.35
CA THR A 182 -26.44 -28.44 -0.37
C THR A 182 -25.67 -27.16 -0.12
N TYR A 183 -25.45 -26.36 -1.17
CA TYR A 183 -24.82 -25.05 -1.04
C TYR A 183 -25.85 -23.99 -0.61
N GLN A 184 -25.71 -23.52 0.63
CA GLN A 184 -26.59 -22.51 1.23
C GLN A 184 -25.87 -21.17 1.35
N GLN A 185 -26.58 -20.08 1.06
CA GLN A 185 -26.04 -18.74 1.26
C GLN A 185 -26.03 -18.39 2.76
N ILE A 186 -24.91 -17.84 3.25
CA ILE A 186 -24.77 -17.43 4.67
C ILE A 186 -25.75 -16.32 5.06
N GLY A 187 -26.01 -15.37 4.16
CA GLY A 187 -26.92 -14.25 4.41
C GLY A 187 -26.25 -13.10 5.17
N GLN A 188 -26.97 -12.47 6.10
CA GLN A 188 -26.46 -11.36 6.92
C GLN A 188 -25.95 -11.89 8.26
N ILE A 189 -24.74 -11.50 8.63
CA ILE A 189 -24.11 -11.85 9.91
C ILE A 189 -24.27 -10.64 10.84
N PRO A 190 -25.10 -10.70 11.88
CA PRO A 190 -25.17 -9.65 12.88
C PRO A 190 -23.87 -9.63 13.68
N LEU A 191 -23.26 -8.45 13.79
CA LEU A 191 -22.08 -8.27 14.63
C LEU A 191 -22.52 -7.77 16.03
N PRO A 192 -21.89 -8.27 17.10
CA PRO A 192 -22.02 -7.71 18.44
C PRO A 192 -21.63 -6.22 18.50
N GLN A 193 -21.93 -5.58 19.63
CA GLN A 193 -21.38 -4.24 19.89
C GLN A 193 -19.85 -4.32 19.99
N MET A 194 -19.17 -3.21 19.70
CA MET A 194 -17.70 -3.18 19.60
C MET A 194 -17.01 -3.76 20.83
N ASP A 195 -17.44 -3.37 22.04
CA ASP A 195 -16.82 -3.82 23.28
C ASP A 195 -16.96 -5.34 23.48
N GLU A 196 -18.13 -5.90 23.18
CA GLU A 196 -18.40 -7.34 23.24
C GLU A 196 -17.61 -8.10 22.18
N LEU A 197 -17.58 -7.58 20.95
CA LEU A 197 -16.80 -8.18 19.87
C LEU A 197 -15.30 -8.20 20.20
N PHE A 198 -14.78 -7.12 20.78
CA PHE A 198 -13.37 -7.03 21.19
C PHE A 198 -13.04 -7.98 22.33
N GLU A 199 -13.92 -8.11 23.32
CA GLU A 199 -13.77 -9.11 24.38
C GLU A 199 -13.73 -10.54 23.81
N LEU A 200 -14.66 -10.87 22.91
CA LEU A 200 -14.75 -12.19 22.28
C LEU A 200 -13.55 -12.52 21.38
N THR A 201 -12.91 -11.51 20.79
CA THR A 201 -11.82 -11.67 19.81
C THR A 201 -10.43 -11.36 20.34
N GLY A 202 -10.32 -10.97 21.62
CA GLY A 202 -9.03 -10.67 22.25
C GLY A 202 -8.45 -9.30 21.92
N VAL A 203 -9.22 -8.39 21.31
CA VAL A 203 -8.74 -7.03 21.03
C VAL A 203 -8.59 -6.26 22.34
N SER A 204 -7.35 -5.99 22.74
CA SER A 204 -7.06 -5.25 23.97
C SER A 204 -7.41 -3.76 23.83
N LYS A 205 -7.75 -3.12 24.96
CA LYS A 205 -7.97 -1.66 25.01
C LYS A 205 -6.72 -0.87 24.60
N SER A 206 -5.53 -1.37 24.92
CA SER A 206 -4.25 -0.77 24.51
C SER A 206 -4.05 -0.85 23.01
N LEU A 207 -4.29 -2.02 22.40
CA LEU A 207 -4.20 -2.19 20.96
C LEU A 207 -5.13 -1.21 20.23
N TYR A 208 -6.41 -1.13 20.65
CA TYR A 208 -7.34 -0.22 20.01
C TYR A 208 -6.97 1.26 20.20
N LYS A 209 -6.44 1.63 21.38
CA LYS A 209 -5.92 2.98 21.63
C LYS A 209 -4.72 3.31 20.73
N ASN A 210 -3.79 2.37 20.57
CA ASN A 210 -2.61 2.56 19.72
C ASN A 210 -2.99 2.62 18.24
N TYR A 211 -3.95 1.80 17.81
CA TYR A 211 -4.56 1.90 16.48
C TYR A 211 -5.13 3.31 16.21
N LEU A 212 -5.91 3.87 17.13
CA LEU A 212 -6.47 5.22 16.96
C LEU A 212 -5.37 6.28 16.89
N LYS A 213 -4.32 6.15 17.71
CA LYS A 213 -3.15 7.04 17.67
C LYS A 213 -2.46 6.99 16.30
N LYS A 214 -2.14 5.79 15.81
CA LYS A 214 -1.50 5.58 14.50
C LYS A 214 -2.37 6.11 13.35
N LYS A 215 -3.69 5.93 13.46
CA LYS A 215 -4.66 6.48 12.51
C LYS A 215 -4.64 8.00 12.47
N ASP A 216 -4.62 8.65 13.63
CA ASP A 216 -4.56 10.12 13.73
C ASP A 216 -3.21 10.67 13.22
N GLU A 217 -2.10 9.97 13.46
CA GLU A 217 -0.77 10.32 12.93
C GLU A 217 -0.77 10.27 11.39
N TYR A 218 -1.22 9.15 10.81
CA TYR A 218 -1.33 8.99 9.36
C TYR A 218 -2.23 10.06 8.70
N PHE A 219 -3.33 10.44 9.34
CA PHE A 219 -4.19 11.53 8.84
C PHE A 219 -3.51 12.89 8.82
N ARG A 220 -2.56 13.15 9.71
CA ARG A 220 -1.78 14.40 9.70
C ARG A 220 -0.78 14.39 8.55
N GLU A 221 -0.11 13.26 8.33
CA GLU A 221 0.89 13.09 7.27
C GLU A 221 0.30 13.23 5.87
N ILE A 222 -0.89 12.68 5.60
CA ILE A 222 -1.57 12.86 4.29
C ILE A 222 -1.83 14.34 3.96
N GLY A 223 -1.97 15.20 4.98
CA GLY A 223 -2.22 16.63 4.79
C GLY A 223 -0.96 17.44 4.48
N GLU A 224 0.22 16.86 4.62
CA GLU A 224 1.50 17.51 4.28
C GLU A 224 1.81 17.23 2.80
N GLU A 225 2.22 18.26 2.04
CA GLU A 225 2.62 18.09 0.64
C GLU A 225 3.75 17.05 0.57
N GLU A 226 3.51 15.91 -0.11
CA GLU A 226 4.57 14.95 -0.44
C GLU A 226 5.64 15.72 -1.22
N LYS A 227 6.81 15.93 -0.61
CA LYS A 227 7.99 16.36 -1.36
C LYS A 227 8.25 15.28 -2.38
N GLU A 228 8.03 15.58 -3.66
CA GLU A 228 8.39 14.68 -4.75
C GLU A 228 9.82 14.20 -4.49
N PRO A 229 10.05 12.87 -4.36
CA PRO A 229 11.41 12.38 -4.29
C PRO A 229 12.07 12.84 -5.59
N GLU A 230 13.12 13.67 -5.48
CA GLU A 230 13.93 14.02 -6.64
C GLU A 230 14.35 12.70 -7.27
N GLU A 231 13.75 12.35 -8.42
CA GLU A 231 14.18 11.19 -9.18
C GLU A 231 15.66 11.41 -9.49
N GLU A 232 16.55 10.67 -8.85
CA GLU A 232 17.95 10.57 -9.29
C GLU A 232 17.93 9.84 -10.64
N ILE A 233 17.66 10.57 -11.73
CA ILE A 233 17.61 10.08 -13.12
C ILE A 233 18.93 9.40 -13.51
N PHE A 234 20.02 9.74 -12.82
CA PHE A 234 21.35 9.16 -13.02
C PHE A 234 21.93 8.72 -11.68
N SER A 235 22.50 7.50 -11.65
CA SER A 235 23.34 7.11 -10.53
C SER A 235 24.54 8.06 -10.40
N LYS A 236 25.07 8.24 -9.18
CA LYS A 236 26.30 9.05 -8.94
C LYS A 236 27.46 8.67 -9.87
N ARG A 237 27.54 7.40 -10.26
CA ARG A 237 28.55 6.88 -11.18
C ARG A 237 28.30 7.31 -12.64
N GLU A 238 27.05 7.32 -13.09
CA GLU A 238 26.66 7.79 -14.42
C GLU A 238 26.85 9.30 -14.53
N LEU A 239 26.44 10.06 -13.52
CA LEU A 239 26.70 11.51 -13.43
C LEU A 239 28.20 11.80 -13.56
N LYS A 240 29.05 11.12 -12.77
CA LYS A 240 30.50 11.30 -12.84
C LYS A 240 31.08 10.97 -14.21
N THR A 241 30.51 9.98 -14.89
CA THR A 241 30.93 9.58 -16.24
C THR A 241 30.50 10.63 -17.26
N LEU A 242 29.24 11.08 -17.21
CA LEU A 242 28.69 12.13 -18.09
C LEU A 242 29.44 13.46 -17.92
N THR A 243 29.77 13.86 -16.69
CA THR A 243 30.56 15.07 -16.44
C THR A 243 31.96 14.97 -17.08
N ARG A 244 32.63 13.82 -16.96
CA ARG A 244 33.96 13.59 -17.58
C ARG A 244 33.89 13.62 -19.11
N VAL A 245 32.88 12.98 -19.67
CA VAL A 245 32.64 12.97 -21.13
C VAL A 245 32.37 14.37 -21.63
N ASN A 246 31.49 15.12 -20.96
CA ASN A 246 31.19 16.51 -21.30
C ASN A 246 32.45 17.40 -21.24
N GLN A 247 33.27 17.27 -20.20
CA GLN A 247 34.52 18.03 -20.08
C GLN A 247 35.51 17.69 -21.21
N ALA A 248 35.62 16.42 -21.59
CA ALA A 248 36.47 15.99 -22.70
C ALA A 248 36.03 16.64 -24.03
N TYR A 249 34.72 16.69 -24.30
CA TYR A 249 34.18 17.37 -25.47
C TYR A 249 34.45 18.87 -25.45
N LEU A 250 34.24 19.54 -24.31
CA LEU A 250 34.51 20.97 -24.18
C LEU A 250 35.99 21.29 -24.41
N ASN A 251 36.89 20.49 -23.84
CA ASN A 251 38.34 20.64 -24.05
C ASN A 251 38.73 20.41 -25.53
N LEU A 252 38.12 19.43 -26.19
CA LEU A 252 38.34 19.17 -27.62
C LEU A 252 37.89 20.37 -28.47
N VAL A 253 36.67 20.87 -28.24
CA VAL A 253 36.14 22.04 -28.94
C VAL A 253 37.04 23.25 -28.73
N SER A 254 37.47 23.49 -27.48
CA SER A 254 38.37 24.59 -27.14
C SER A 254 39.67 24.52 -27.94
N LYS A 255 40.33 23.35 -27.98
CA LYS A 255 41.57 23.14 -28.76
C LYS A 255 41.37 23.30 -30.27
N LEU A 256 40.29 22.75 -30.84
CA LEU A 256 40.00 22.90 -32.26
C LEU A 256 39.84 24.38 -32.65
N VAL A 257 39.27 25.18 -31.74
CA VAL A 257 39.06 26.62 -31.97
C VAL A 257 40.34 27.43 -31.73
N SER A 258 41.09 27.16 -30.66
CA SER A 258 42.27 27.94 -30.28
C SER A 258 43.53 27.56 -31.06
N ASP A 259 43.76 26.26 -31.23
CA ASP A 259 45.05 25.72 -31.69
C ASP A 259 45.01 25.42 -33.19
N GLU A 260 43.88 24.92 -33.69
CA GLU A 260 43.71 24.58 -35.11
C GLU A 260 42.97 25.66 -35.91
N GLY A 261 42.52 26.74 -35.25
CA GLY A 261 41.86 27.88 -35.90
C GLY A 261 40.51 27.54 -36.55
N ILE A 262 39.90 26.40 -36.19
CA ILE A 262 38.61 25.99 -36.73
C ILE A 262 37.53 26.90 -36.14
N THR A 263 36.73 27.52 -37.01
CA THR A 263 35.65 28.39 -36.56
C THR A 263 34.60 27.61 -35.76
N LYS A 264 34.04 28.23 -34.71
CA LYS A 264 32.94 27.64 -33.91
C LYS A 264 31.76 27.19 -34.78
N ARG A 265 31.50 27.90 -35.88
CA ARG A 265 30.47 27.54 -36.88
C ARG A 265 30.76 26.18 -37.52
N LYS A 266 32.02 25.90 -37.86
CA LYS A 266 32.42 24.63 -38.47
C LYS A 266 32.38 23.48 -37.48
N VAL A 267 32.76 23.72 -36.22
CA VAL A 267 32.65 22.71 -35.15
C VAL A 267 31.19 22.34 -34.88
N ALA A 268 30.30 23.34 -34.83
CA ALA A 268 28.86 23.13 -34.66
C ALA A 268 28.26 22.32 -35.81
N GLU A 269 28.65 22.63 -37.06
CA GLU A 269 28.24 21.87 -38.26
C GLU A 269 28.72 20.41 -38.22
N LEU A 270 29.99 20.16 -37.85
CA LEU A 270 30.53 18.80 -37.74
C LEU A 270 29.90 17.97 -36.62
N SER A 271 29.39 18.63 -35.59
CA SER A 271 28.77 17.99 -34.42
C SER A 271 27.25 17.94 -34.50
N ASP A 272 26.67 18.40 -35.62
CA ASP A 272 25.22 18.50 -35.84
C ASP A 272 24.45 19.21 -34.72
N ILE A 273 24.99 20.35 -34.25
CA ILE A 273 24.36 21.18 -33.20
C ILE A 273 24.24 22.65 -33.63
N PRO A 274 23.26 23.40 -33.11
CA PRO A 274 23.20 24.84 -33.34
C PRO A 274 24.41 25.57 -32.75
N VAL A 275 24.95 26.56 -33.47
CA VAL A 275 26.07 27.40 -32.99
C VAL A 275 25.74 28.10 -31.67
N SER A 276 24.48 28.48 -31.47
CA SER A 276 23.98 29.07 -30.22
C SER A 276 24.12 28.10 -29.04
N THR A 277 23.86 26.81 -29.25
CA THR A 277 23.99 25.76 -28.23
C THR A 277 25.45 25.55 -27.87
N LEU A 278 26.33 25.48 -28.86
CA LEU A 278 27.77 25.37 -28.65
C LEU A 278 28.34 26.56 -27.86
N ASN A 279 27.88 27.78 -28.15
CA ASN A 279 28.32 28.98 -27.42
C ASN A 279 27.90 28.94 -25.94
N VAL A 280 26.68 28.48 -25.64
CA VAL A 280 26.20 28.31 -24.26
C VAL A 280 27.02 27.26 -23.51
N TRP A 281 27.41 26.17 -24.18
CA TRP A 281 28.23 25.14 -23.56
C TRP A 281 29.64 25.65 -23.24
N LEU A 282 30.25 26.39 -24.16
CA LEU A 282 31.58 26.98 -23.95
C LEU A 282 31.58 28.06 -22.87
N SER A 283 30.55 28.92 -22.81
CA SER A 283 30.46 29.95 -21.75
C SER A 283 30.32 29.33 -20.37
N LYS A 284 29.55 28.25 -20.25
CA LYS A 284 29.41 27.50 -18.98
C LYS A 284 30.70 26.74 -18.60
N ALA A 285 31.50 26.32 -19.58
CA ALA A 285 32.79 25.67 -19.34
C ALA A 285 33.83 26.64 -18.75
N GLU A 286 33.79 27.92 -19.15
CA GLU A 286 34.64 28.97 -18.60
C GLU A 286 34.29 29.29 -17.13
N GLU A 287 33.04 29.06 -16.71
CA GLU A 287 32.55 29.22 -15.33
C GLU A 287 32.74 27.95 -14.45
N ALA A 288 32.94 26.79 -15.08
CA ALA A 288 32.96 25.47 -14.43
C ALA A 288 34.06 25.22 -13.36
N PRO A 289 35.25 25.86 -13.38
CA PRO A 289 36.24 25.67 -12.31
C PRO A 289 35.69 26.02 -10.92
N SER A 290 34.70 26.92 -10.84
CA SER A 290 34.05 27.34 -9.59
C SER A 290 32.99 26.37 -9.05
N LEU A 291 32.38 25.56 -9.94
CA LEU A 291 31.31 24.61 -9.60
C LEU A 291 31.88 23.24 -9.20
N ILE A 292 33.00 22.84 -9.79
CA ILE A 292 33.70 21.60 -9.44
C ILE A 292 34.22 21.69 -8.00
N GLY A 293 34.85 22.79 -7.58
CA GLY A 293 35.32 22.94 -6.18
C GLY A 293 34.22 22.77 -5.13
N ARG A 294 33.00 23.25 -5.39
CA ARG A 294 31.86 23.13 -4.46
C ARG A 294 31.28 21.72 -4.35
N VAL A 295 31.43 20.87 -5.37
CA VAL A 295 30.95 19.48 -5.36
C VAL A 295 31.99 18.52 -4.76
N PHE A 296 33.27 18.93 -4.72
CA PHE A 296 34.38 18.12 -4.20
C PHE A 296 34.81 18.48 -2.77
N ASP A 297 34.39 19.63 -2.21
CA ASP A 297 34.75 20.07 -0.85
C ASP A 297 33.74 19.68 0.26
N GLU A 298 32.65 18.96 -0.03
CA GLU A 298 31.75 18.42 1.02
C GLU A 298 32.25 17.08 1.62
N GLU A 299 33.54 17.00 1.93
CA GLU A 299 34.08 16.08 2.93
C GLU A 299 34.64 16.92 4.09
N THR A 300 34.13 16.68 5.30
CA THR A 300 34.38 17.38 6.60
C THR A 300 33.47 18.60 6.82
N THR A 301 32.46 18.62 7.69
CA THR A 301 32.40 18.17 9.09
C THR A 301 30.95 17.96 9.56
N THR A 302 30.52 16.71 9.75
CA THR A 302 29.47 16.39 10.75
C THR A 302 30.16 16.08 12.07
N THR A 303 30.50 17.14 12.79
CA THR A 303 30.78 17.03 14.23
C THR A 303 29.45 16.74 14.92
N ASN A 304 29.35 15.52 15.47
CA ASN A 304 28.36 15.18 16.47
C ASN A 304 28.38 16.22 17.60
N VAL A 305 27.25 16.88 17.81
CA VAL A 305 26.89 17.51 19.08
C VAL A 305 25.41 17.18 19.34
N PHE A 306 25.21 16.46 20.45
CA PHE A 306 24.00 16.17 21.22
C PHE A 306 22.63 16.59 20.69
#